data_AF-A0A1Y4V7Y1-F1
#
_entry.id   AF-A0A1Y4V7Y1-F1
#
_cell.length_a   1.000
_cell.length_b   1.000
_cell.length_c   1.000
_cell.angle_alpha   90.00
_cell.angle_beta   90.00
_cell.angle_gamma   90.00
#
_symmetry.space_group_name_H-M   'P 1'
#
loop_
_entity.id
_entity.type
_entity.pdbx_description
1 polymer ?
#
loop_
_entity_poly.entity_id
_entity_poly.type
_entity_poly.pdbx_seq_one_letter_code
_entity_poly.pdbx_strand_id
1 'polypeptide(L)'
;MEIKDRIRMIMEREKVPPKVFAKTIGVQQSTLSHILNGRNKPSLDVIMKVHQKYDYVNLEWLLYGEGEMMVSEEETSFSSSNSDYLPSLFDENLINSSKEPAIPENRKEMPLRNAENAPKEIVKQEIRYIEKPARKITEIRIFFDDNTYETFRPEK
;
A
#
# COMPACT_ATOMS: atom_id res chain seq x y z
N MET A 1 -16.81 -1.05 -19.47
CA MET A 1 -15.37 -0.71 -19.44
C MET A 1 -14.78 -1.28 -18.17
N GLU A 2 -13.71 -2.08 -18.22
CA GLU A 2 -13.14 -2.66 -17.01
C GLU A 2 -12.14 -1.71 -16.33
N ILE A 3 -11.78 -2.00 -15.08
CA ILE A 3 -10.77 -1.19 -14.35
C ILE A 3 -9.40 -1.19 -15.04
N LYS A 4 -9.02 -2.31 -15.68
CA LYS A 4 -7.77 -2.41 -16.44
C LYS A 4 -7.76 -1.43 -17.62
N ASP A 5 -8.90 -1.19 -18.26
CA ASP A 5 -9.02 -0.30 -19.41
C ASP A 5 -8.92 1.16 -18.96
N ARG A 6 -9.54 1.49 -17.82
CA ARG A 6 -9.40 2.81 -17.18
C ARG A 6 -7.95 3.11 -16.77
N ILE A 7 -7.24 2.13 -16.22
CA ILE A 7 -5.80 2.27 -15.93
C ILE A 7 -5.00 2.52 -17.21
N ARG A 8 -5.33 1.87 -18.34
CA ARG A 8 -4.70 2.17 -19.63
C ARG A 8 -4.98 3.60 -20.10
N MET A 9 -6.22 4.08 -19.96
CA MET A 9 -6.57 5.45 -20.35
C MET A 9 -5.75 6.49 -19.57
N ILE A 10 -5.52 6.28 -18.28
CA ILE A 10 -4.63 7.13 -17.47
C ILE A 10 -3.20 7.06 -18.04
N MET A 11 -2.68 5.87 -18.34
CA MET A 11 -1.34 5.71 -18.91
C MET A 11 -1.18 6.39 -20.28
N GLU A 12 -2.19 6.30 -21.14
CA GLU A 12 -2.23 6.92 -22.47
C GLU A 12 -2.24 8.45 -22.38
N ARG A 13 -3.03 9.00 -21.45
CA ARG A 13 -3.08 10.44 -21.18
C ARG A 13 -1.71 10.96 -20.73
N GLU A 14 -1.08 10.24 -19.83
CA GLU A 14 0.25 10.56 -19.30
C GLU A 14 1.38 10.26 -20.30
N LYS A 15 1.08 9.56 -21.41
CA LYS A 15 2.03 9.11 -22.43
C LYS A 15 3.20 8.33 -21.85
N VAL A 16 2.94 7.55 -20.79
CA VAL A 16 3.97 6.75 -20.11
C VAL A 16 3.82 5.26 -20.42
N PRO A 17 4.93 4.54 -20.68
CA PRO A 17 4.88 3.09 -20.86
C PRO A 17 4.58 2.38 -19.52
N PRO A 18 4.04 1.14 -19.53
CA PRO A 18 3.67 0.40 -18.31
C PRO A 18 4.78 0.31 -17.26
N LYS A 19 6.04 0.18 -17.71
CA LYS A 19 7.20 0.12 -16.83
C LYS A 19 7.40 1.40 -16.01
N VAL A 20 7.20 2.56 -16.65
CA VAL A 20 7.34 3.87 -15.99
C VAL A 20 6.15 4.08 -15.07
N PHE A 21 4.93 3.81 -15.54
CA PHE A 21 3.72 3.92 -14.73
C PHE A 21 3.81 3.13 -13.42
N ALA A 22 4.21 1.85 -13.50
CA ALA A 22 4.39 0.99 -12.32
C ALA A 22 5.37 1.60 -11.29
N LYS A 23 6.48 2.16 -11.79
CA LYS A 23 7.48 2.83 -10.94
C LYS A 23 6.92 4.10 -10.30
N THR A 24 6.17 4.90 -11.05
CA THR A 24 5.56 6.15 -10.56
C THR A 24 4.58 5.91 -9.42
N ILE A 25 3.71 4.89 -9.55
CA ILE A 25 2.75 4.53 -8.49
C ILE A 25 3.33 3.63 -7.41
N GLY A 26 4.61 3.23 -7.51
CA GLY A 26 5.28 2.42 -6.49
C GLY A 26 4.76 0.97 -6.42
N VAL A 27 4.45 0.36 -7.56
CA VAL A 27 4.07 -1.06 -7.66
C VAL A 27 5.05 -1.83 -8.54
N GLN A 28 5.14 -3.15 -8.33
CA GLN A 28 5.99 -3.99 -9.17
C GLN A 28 5.45 -4.05 -10.61
N GLN A 29 6.36 -3.99 -11.60
CA GLN A 29 5.98 -4.05 -13.01
C GLN A 29 5.20 -5.33 -13.36
N SER A 30 5.56 -6.47 -12.76
CA SER A 30 4.84 -7.73 -12.96
C SER A 30 3.38 -7.65 -12.49
N THR A 31 3.14 -7.02 -11.33
CA THR A 31 1.79 -6.78 -10.79
C THR A 31 0.96 -5.97 -11.77
N LEU A 32 1.48 -4.84 -12.25
CA LEU A 32 0.78 -4.02 -13.24
C LEU A 32 0.53 -4.80 -14.55
N SER A 33 1.52 -5.54 -15.04
CA SER A 33 1.38 -6.36 -16.24
C SER A 33 0.27 -7.41 -16.13
N HIS A 34 0.18 -8.11 -15.00
CA HIS A 34 -0.88 -9.08 -14.77
C HIS A 34 -2.28 -8.44 -14.70
N ILE A 35 -2.38 -7.23 -14.15
CA ILE A 35 -3.62 -6.45 -14.11
C ILE A 35 -4.04 -6.03 -15.52
N LEU A 36 -3.13 -5.44 -16.29
CA LEU A 36 -3.40 -5.00 -17.66
C LEU A 36 -3.82 -6.18 -18.55
N ASN A 37 -3.15 -7.33 -18.42
CA ASN A 37 -3.51 -8.53 -19.16
C ASN A 37 -4.78 -9.24 -18.65
N GLY A 38 -5.43 -8.72 -17.61
CA GLY A 38 -6.68 -9.28 -17.07
C GLY A 38 -6.52 -10.60 -16.32
N ARG A 39 -5.30 -11.04 -16.01
CA ARG A 39 -5.07 -12.23 -15.16
C ARG A 39 -5.48 -11.95 -13.71
N ASN A 40 -5.25 -10.72 -13.25
CA ASN A 40 -5.54 -10.32 -11.88
C ASN A 40 -6.40 -9.05 -11.85
N LYS A 41 -7.27 -8.94 -10.84
CA LYS A 41 -7.88 -7.65 -10.48
C LYS A 41 -6.87 -6.80 -9.70
N PRO A 42 -6.86 -5.46 -9.87
CA PRO A 42 -6.05 -4.59 -9.03
C PRO A 42 -6.52 -4.69 -7.58
N SER A 43 -5.57 -4.72 -6.64
CA SER A 43 -5.89 -4.61 -5.22
C SER A 43 -6.28 -3.16 -4.87
N LEU A 44 -6.94 -2.99 -3.72
CA LEU A 44 -7.26 -1.66 -3.20
C LEU A 44 -6.02 -0.77 -3.07
N ASP A 45 -4.90 -1.33 -2.61
CA ASP A 45 -3.61 -0.61 -2.50
C ASP A 45 -3.15 -0.05 -3.86
N VAL A 46 -3.27 -0.83 -4.94
CA VAL A 46 -2.91 -0.37 -6.29
C VAL A 46 -3.82 0.78 -6.72
N ILE A 47 -5.12 0.67 -6.48
CA ILE A 47 -6.09 1.70 -6.85
C ILE A 47 -5.83 3.00 -6.08
N MET A 48 -5.58 2.89 -4.77
CA MET A 48 -5.28 4.04 -3.93
C MET A 48 -3.98 4.73 -4.34
N LYS A 49 -2.94 3.95 -4.67
CA LYS A 49 -1.67 4.50 -5.20
C LYS A 49 -1.83 5.20 -6.54
N VAL A 50 -2.70 4.70 -7.43
CA VAL A 50 -3.04 5.39 -8.68
C VAL A 50 -3.70 6.73 -8.38
N HIS A 51 -4.74 6.76 -7.55
CA HIS A 51 -5.44 8.00 -7.21
C HIS A 51 -4.55 9.01 -6.46
N GLN A 52 -3.67 8.55 -5.58
CA GLN A 52 -2.70 9.41 -4.89
C GLN A 52 -1.65 10.04 -5.84
N LYS A 53 -1.34 9.39 -6.96
CA LYS A 53 -0.40 9.93 -7.96
C LYS A 53 -1.07 10.75 -9.04
N TYR A 54 -2.34 10.45 -9.32
CA TYR A 54 -3.15 11.12 -10.32
C TYR A 54 -4.40 11.64 -9.61
N ASP A 55 -4.22 12.67 -8.80
CA ASP A 55 -5.23 13.28 -7.93
C ASP A 55 -6.40 13.89 -8.71
N TYR A 56 -6.15 14.33 -9.94
CA TYR A 56 -7.17 14.78 -10.88
C TYR A 56 -8.11 13.66 -11.35
N VAL A 57 -7.77 12.38 -11.15
CA VAL A 57 -8.60 11.24 -11.57
C VAL A 57 -9.70 11.00 -10.54
N ASN A 58 -10.94 11.03 -11.01
CA ASN A 58 -12.10 10.71 -10.19
C ASN A 58 -12.05 9.23 -9.73
N LEU A 59 -12.12 9.02 -8.42
CA LEU A 59 -12.04 7.69 -7.80
C LEU A 59 -13.27 6.83 -8.13
N GLU A 60 -14.47 7.42 -8.18
CA GLU A 60 -15.72 6.75 -8.56
C GLU A 60 -15.64 6.23 -10.00
N TRP A 61 -15.14 7.09 -10.89
CA TRP A 61 -14.86 6.71 -12.27
C TRP A 61 -13.81 5.61 -12.36
N LEU A 62 -12.77 5.62 -11.52
CA LEU A 62 -11.74 4.58 -11.52
C LEU A 62 -12.22 3.24 -10.94
N LEU A 63 -13.15 3.25 -9.98
CA LEU A 63 -13.68 2.06 -9.31
C LEU A 63 -14.86 1.44 -10.06
N TYR A 64 -15.90 2.24 -10.32
CA TYR A 64 -17.19 1.78 -10.85
C TYR A 64 -17.36 2.07 -12.34
N GLY A 65 -16.72 3.13 -12.82
CA GLY A 65 -16.73 3.50 -14.25
C GLY A 65 -17.87 4.43 -14.58
N GLU A 66 -18.40 5.06 -13.53
CA GLU A 66 -19.49 6.02 -13.57
C GLU A 66 -18.91 7.43 -13.49
N GLY A 67 -19.58 8.39 -14.13
CA GLY A 67 -19.14 9.78 -14.18
C GLY A 67 -17.99 10.05 -15.15
N GLU A 68 -17.32 11.18 -14.96
CA GLU A 68 -16.20 11.62 -15.78
C GLU A 68 -14.86 11.17 -15.20
N MET A 69 -13.86 10.99 -16.08
CA MET A 69 -12.51 10.60 -15.67
C MET A 69 -11.85 11.62 -14.74
N MET A 70 -12.14 12.90 -14.94
CA MET A 70 -11.49 13.99 -14.24
C MET A 70 -12.45 14.61 -13.23
N VAL A 71 -11.93 14.97 -12.07
CA VAL A 71 -12.66 15.76 -11.09
C VAL A 71 -12.71 17.21 -11.61
N SER A 72 -13.89 17.80 -11.71
CA SER A 72 -14.05 19.21 -12.03
C SER A 72 -13.49 20.06 -10.87
N GLU A 73 -12.92 21.23 -11.17
CA GLU A 73 -12.34 22.14 -10.17
C GLU A 73 -13.33 22.59 -9.07
N GLU A 74 -14.63 22.36 -9.27
CA GLU A 74 -15.68 22.67 -8.30
C GLU A 74 -15.72 21.66 -7.13
N GLU A 75 -15.28 20.41 -7.35
CA GLU A 75 -15.37 19.32 -6.36
C GLU A 75 -14.10 19.08 -5.54
N THR A 76 -12.95 19.62 -5.96
CA THR A 76 -11.66 19.49 -5.24
C THR A 76 -11.63 20.25 -3.91
N SER A 77 -12.62 21.12 -3.66
CA SER A 77 -12.79 21.89 -2.42
C SER A 77 -13.19 21.03 -1.20
N PHE A 78 -13.70 19.82 -1.40
CA PHE A 78 -14.32 19.04 -0.30
C PHE A 78 -13.47 17.91 0.27
N SER A 79 -12.30 17.60 -0.30
CA SER A 79 -11.46 16.49 0.20
C SER A 79 -10.05 16.89 0.68
N SER A 80 -9.74 18.19 0.70
CA SER A 80 -8.50 18.73 1.27
C SER A 80 -8.76 19.63 2.49
N SER A 81 -9.45 19.12 3.51
CA SER A 81 -9.45 19.75 4.84
C SER A 81 -9.37 18.68 5.94
N ASN A 82 -8.14 18.39 6.36
CA ASN A 82 -7.91 18.04 7.75
C ASN A 82 -7.73 19.35 8.53
N SER A 83 -8.44 19.46 9.66
CA SER A 83 -8.14 20.30 10.83
C SER A 83 -8.63 21.77 10.84
N ASP A 84 -9.94 21.94 11.03
CA ASP A 84 -10.49 23.12 11.73
C ASP A 84 -10.56 22.83 13.24
N TYR A 85 -9.53 23.25 13.97
CA TYR A 85 -9.60 23.66 15.39
C TYR A 85 -10.61 24.84 15.49
N LEU A 86 -11.52 25.07 16.45
CA LEU A 86 -11.72 24.76 17.89
C LEU A 86 -13.12 25.35 18.31
N PRO A 87 -13.77 25.02 19.46
CA PRO A 87 -13.25 25.21 20.83
C PRO A 87 -13.29 23.96 21.71
N SER A 88 -12.22 23.84 22.50
CA SER A 88 -12.02 22.84 23.54
C SER A 88 -12.84 23.24 24.76
N LEU A 89 -13.47 22.28 25.42
CA LEU A 89 -14.26 22.47 26.65
C LEU A 89 -13.40 22.93 27.86
N PHE A 90 -12.11 23.19 27.65
CA PHE A 90 -11.14 23.58 28.65
C PHE A 90 -10.74 25.07 28.62
N ASP A 91 -11.36 25.87 27.73
CA ASP A 91 -11.07 27.30 27.66
C ASP A 91 -11.91 28.09 28.70
N GLU A 92 -11.24 28.30 29.84
CA GLU A 92 -11.37 29.34 30.88
C GLU A 92 -12.70 29.61 31.62
N ASN A 93 -12.73 29.17 32.89
CA ASN A 93 -13.31 29.96 33.98
C ASN A 93 -12.20 30.24 35.03
N LEU A 94 -11.56 31.40 34.92
CA LEU A 94 -10.50 31.90 35.81
C LEU A 94 -11.02 32.47 37.15
N ILE A 95 -12.23 32.12 37.60
CA ILE A 95 -12.86 32.79 38.75
C ILE A 95 -13.39 31.76 39.75
N ASN A 96 -12.50 31.21 40.58
CA ASN A 96 -12.59 31.30 42.05
C ASN A 96 -11.59 30.36 42.74
N SER A 97 -10.60 30.99 43.37
CA SER A 97 -9.79 30.39 44.42
C SER A 97 -10.63 30.19 45.68
N SER A 98 -10.66 28.97 46.24
CA SER A 98 -10.28 28.70 47.64
C SER A 98 -10.56 27.26 48.12
N LYS A 99 -9.53 26.68 48.77
CA LYS A 99 -9.50 25.62 49.81
C LYS A 99 -9.84 24.14 49.43
N GLU A 100 -8.76 23.41 49.10
CA GLU A 100 -8.21 22.18 49.74
C GLU A 100 -9.05 21.40 50.81
N PRO A 101 -8.70 20.13 51.14
CA PRO A 101 -8.96 18.87 50.42
C PRO A 101 -9.75 17.85 51.28
N ALA A 102 -10.33 16.80 50.70
CA ALA A 102 -10.78 15.62 51.46
C ALA A 102 -10.76 14.34 50.62
N ILE A 103 -9.92 13.39 51.02
CA ILE A 103 -9.99 11.96 50.69
C ILE A 103 -10.10 11.29 52.07
N PRO A 104 -11.00 10.29 52.31
CA PRO A 104 -10.80 8.90 51.87
C PRO A 104 -12.16 8.25 51.49
N GLU A 105 -12.37 7.01 51.05
CA GLU A 105 -11.75 5.74 51.45
C GLU A 105 -12.47 4.63 50.66
N ASN A 106 -12.04 4.26 49.45
CA ASN A 106 -12.41 2.96 48.86
C ASN A 106 -11.60 2.62 47.61
N ARG A 107 -10.30 2.40 47.79
CA ARG A 107 -9.55 1.59 46.84
C ARG A 107 -8.69 0.61 47.63
N LYS A 108 -9.19 -0.62 47.76
CA LYS A 108 -8.37 -1.74 48.22
C LYS A 108 -7.18 -1.86 47.28
N GLU A 109 -6.01 -1.56 47.79
CA GLU A 109 -4.75 -1.75 47.08
C GLU A 109 -4.49 -3.26 46.95
N MET A 110 -4.42 -3.74 45.71
CA MET A 110 -3.74 -5.00 45.42
C MET A 110 -2.28 -4.64 45.13
N PRO A 111 -1.29 -5.24 45.82
CA PRO A 111 0.10 -4.94 45.54
C PRO A 111 0.44 -5.39 44.11
N LEU A 112 0.94 -4.45 43.31
CA LEU A 112 1.59 -4.75 42.04
C LEU A 112 2.77 -5.69 42.34
N ARG A 113 2.66 -6.95 41.91
CA ARG A 113 3.83 -7.82 41.85
C ARG A 113 4.84 -7.16 40.91
N ASN A 114 6.02 -6.87 41.44
CA ASN A 114 7.18 -6.54 40.62
C ASN A 114 7.36 -7.70 39.63
N ALA A 115 7.12 -7.43 38.34
CA ALA A 115 7.58 -8.34 37.30
C ALA A 115 9.11 -8.30 37.34
N GLU A 116 9.71 -9.35 37.89
CA GLU A 116 11.12 -9.63 37.69
C GLU A 116 11.33 -9.72 36.17
N ASN A 117 11.87 -8.65 35.59
CA ASN A 117 12.36 -8.64 34.23
C ASN A 117 13.60 -9.54 34.20
N ALA A 118 13.39 -10.85 34.09
CA ALA A 118 14.43 -11.74 33.60
C ALA A 118 14.79 -11.26 32.18
N PRO A 119 16.07 -10.96 31.90
CA PRO A 119 16.47 -10.60 30.55
C PRO A 119 16.15 -11.79 29.64
N LYS A 120 15.21 -11.60 28.71
CA LYS A 120 14.96 -12.59 27.66
C LYS A 120 16.27 -12.77 26.91
N GLU A 121 16.79 -13.99 26.96
CA GLU A 121 17.94 -14.42 26.18
C GLU A 121 17.71 -14.02 24.72
N ILE A 122 18.63 -13.22 24.18
CA ILE A 122 18.61 -12.83 22.78
C ILE A 122 18.85 -14.10 21.99
N VAL A 123 17.78 -14.65 21.42
CA VAL A 123 17.86 -15.74 20.45
C VAL A 123 18.61 -15.18 19.24
N LYS A 124 19.92 -15.42 19.19
CA LYS A 124 20.73 -15.20 17.99
C LYS A 124 20.21 -16.17 16.93
N GLN A 125 19.33 -15.68 16.07
CA GLN A 125 18.93 -16.42 14.90
C GLN A 125 20.11 -16.40 13.93
N GLU A 126 20.94 -17.43 13.99
CA GLU A 126 22.00 -17.66 13.02
C GLU A 126 21.33 -17.82 11.65
N ILE A 127 21.50 -16.81 10.80
CA ILE A 127 21.06 -16.84 9.42
C ILE A 127 21.93 -17.89 8.73
N ARG A 128 21.47 -19.15 8.68
CA ARG A 128 22.12 -20.18 7.88
C ARG A 128 22.00 -19.77 6.42
N TYR A 129 23.08 -19.24 5.88
CA TYR A 129 23.21 -18.98 4.45
C TYR A 129 23.28 -20.33 3.74
N ILE A 130 22.13 -20.80 3.25
CA ILE A 130 22.09 -21.95 2.35
C ILE A 130 22.52 -21.42 0.99
N GLU A 131 23.80 -21.57 0.67
CA GLU A 131 24.31 -21.34 -0.68
C GLU A 131 23.52 -22.21 -1.66
N LYS A 132 22.62 -21.59 -2.42
CA LYS A 132 21.94 -22.28 -3.50
C LYS A 132 22.99 -22.61 -4.56
N PRO A 133 23.14 -23.87 -4.95
CA PRO A 133 24.13 -24.24 -5.96
C PRO A 133 23.86 -23.50 -7.27
N ALA A 134 24.93 -23.19 -8.01
CA ALA A 134 24.83 -22.52 -9.30
C ALA A 134 23.91 -23.32 -10.24
N ARG A 135 22.92 -22.64 -10.83
CA ARG A 135 21.96 -23.27 -11.74
C ARG A 135 22.70 -23.70 -13.01
N LYS A 136 22.57 -24.97 -13.37
CA LYS A 136 23.05 -25.51 -14.65
C LYS A 136 21.86 -25.60 -15.60
N ILE A 137 22.07 -25.17 -16.83
CA ILE A 137 21.08 -25.36 -17.90
C ILE A 137 21.04 -26.86 -18.21
N THR A 138 19.86 -27.47 -18.15
CA THR A 138 19.69 -28.90 -18.47
C THR A 138 19.20 -29.12 -19.89
N GLU A 139 18.33 -28.24 -20.39
CA GLU A 139 17.75 -28.31 -21.73
C GLU A 139 17.34 -26.91 -22.17
N ILE A 140 17.61 -26.56 -23.43
CA ILE A 140 17.07 -25.38 -24.11
C ILE A 140 16.23 -25.87 -25.29
N ARG A 141 14.98 -25.39 -25.40
CA ARG A 141 14.11 -25.68 -26.54
C ARG A 141 13.79 -24.38 -27.29
N ILE A 142 14.15 -24.33 -28.57
CA ILE A 142 13.89 -23.20 -29.47
C ILE A 142 12.70 -23.58 -30.35
N PHE A 143 11.66 -22.75 -30.39
CA PHE A 143 10.47 -22.96 -31.23
C PHE A 143 10.53 -22.02 -32.43
N PHE A 144 10.23 -22.56 -33.61
CA PHE A 144 10.15 -21.81 -34.86
C PHE A 144 8.69 -21.45 -35.19
N ASP A 145 8.51 -20.59 -36.19
CA ASP A 145 7.21 -20.10 -36.66
C ASP A 145 6.40 -21.15 -37.44
N ASP A 146 7.06 -22.21 -37.92
CA ASP A 146 6.45 -23.38 -38.57
C ASP A 146 5.99 -24.48 -37.59
N ASN A 147 5.89 -24.15 -36.30
CA ASN A 147 5.57 -25.08 -35.21
C ASN A 147 6.61 -26.19 -34.96
N THR A 148 7.81 -26.10 -35.54
CA THR A 148 8.92 -27.02 -35.22
C THR A 148 9.73 -26.55 -34.00
N TYR A 149 10.58 -27.43 -33.46
CA TYR A 149 11.48 -27.07 -32.37
C TYR A 149 12.83 -27.77 -32.47
N GLU A 150 13.87 -27.09 -31.98
CA GLU A 150 15.21 -27.67 -31.75
C GLU A 150 15.49 -27.75 -30.25
N THR A 151 16.13 -28.85 -29.83
CA THR A 151 16.47 -29.09 -28.43
C THR A 151 17.97 -29.21 -28.25
N PHE A 152 18.54 -28.32 -27.43
CA PHE A 152 19.96 -28.32 -27.08
C PHE A 152 20.12 -28.87 -25.66
N ARG A 153 20.93 -29.91 -25.54
CA ARG A 153 21.41 -30.44 -24.27
C ARG A 153 22.91 -30.16 -24.22
N PRO A 154 23.43 -29.49 -23.17
CA PRO A 154 24.87 -29.35 -23.03
C PRO A 154 25.48 -30.76 -22.92
N GLU A 155 26.47 -31.05 -23.77
CA GLU A 155 27.24 -32.30 -23.66
C GLU A 155 27.94 -32.36 -22.29
N LYS A 156 28.12 -33.58 -21.83
CA LYS A 156 28.42 -33.91 -20.43
C LYS A 156 29.83 -33.54 -20.00
#